data_AF-A0A1A8IQL4-F1
#
_entry.id   AF-A0A1A8IQL4-F1
#
_cell.length_a   1.000
_cell.length_b   1.000
_cell.length_c   1.000
_cell.angle_alpha   90.00
_cell.angle_beta   90.00
_cell.angle_gamma   90.00
#
_symmetry.space_group_name_H-M   'P 1'
#
loop_
_entity.id
_entity.type
_entity.pdbx_description
1 polymer ?
#
loop_
_entity_poly.entity_id
_entity_poly.type
_entity_poly.pdbx_seq_one_letter_code
_entity_poly.pdbx_strand_id
1 'polypeptide(L)'
;MFPLGSLRIICSPRAVRHPPWTRKHRASLPNAATLSPSMSASFHSNNPPGHNVVNFREFGKVEFYYTKTVFSSKSCCTSQIKPHCWNCKRLLEKTSTFFCKSCQAIQPPEEGTTYFKIMDCDYTFTLDTHKLQTRYLQLQRSLHPDNFSQKSVKEQGFSENQSALVNKAYTTLLKPLSRGLYMLELEGVPLEEGTDSHADSDFLLELMEVNEALDEAQTPEEASKIGQCMKGKLADLTEQIDAALHKGELHAARALLTKMKYYTNIEEKVKEKLS
;
A
#
# COMPACT_ATOMS: atom_id res chain seq x y z
N MET A 1 -1.46 -48.57 -39.30
CA MET A 1 -0.81 -49.10 -38.08
C MET A 1 -0.52 -47.93 -37.14
N PHE A 2 -1.28 -47.84 -36.04
CA PHE A 2 -0.89 -47.14 -34.79
C PHE A 2 0.07 -48.08 -34.00
N PRO A 3 0.91 -47.61 -33.04
CA PRO A 3 0.49 -47.20 -31.66
C PRO A 3 1.14 -45.88 -31.19
N LEU A 4 0.49 -44.98 -30.42
CA LEU A 4 0.06 -44.95 -28.99
C LEU A 4 1.13 -44.51 -27.98
N GLY A 5 0.80 -43.47 -27.19
CA GLY A 5 1.43 -43.06 -25.92
C GLY A 5 1.56 -41.52 -25.78
N SER A 6 0.54 -40.71 -25.44
CA SER A 6 -0.40 -40.64 -24.31
C SER A 6 0.12 -39.83 -23.10
N LEU A 7 -0.79 -38.99 -22.56
CA LEU A 7 -0.84 -38.30 -21.24
C LEU A 7 -0.38 -36.83 -21.18
N ARG A 8 -1.10 -35.89 -20.56
CA ARG A 8 -2.50 -35.75 -20.13
C ARG A 8 -2.66 -34.25 -19.77
N ILE A 9 -3.66 -33.60 -20.34
CA ILE A 9 -4.12 -32.26 -19.93
C ILE A 9 -4.92 -32.42 -18.65
N ILE A 10 -4.55 -31.69 -17.60
CA ILE A 10 -5.40 -31.46 -16.43
C ILE A 10 -5.43 -29.94 -16.20
N CYS A 11 -6.52 -29.32 -16.64
CA CYS A 11 -7.01 -28.06 -16.09
C CYS A 11 -7.90 -28.36 -14.88
N SER A 12 -7.74 -27.61 -13.79
CA SER A 12 -8.85 -27.34 -12.89
C SER A 12 -8.69 -25.94 -12.27
N PRO A 13 -9.74 -25.10 -12.29
CA PRO A 13 -9.73 -23.78 -11.69
C PRO A 13 -10.25 -23.83 -10.25
N ARG A 14 -9.66 -23.05 -9.33
CA ARG A 14 -10.39 -22.64 -8.13
C ARG A 14 -9.96 -21.26 -7.64
N ALA A 15 -10.97 -20.39 -7.64
CA ALA A 15 -10.95 -19.02 -7.16
C ALA A 15 -10.78 -18.92 -5.63
N VAL A 16 -10.00 -17.89 -5.24
CA VAL A 16 -10.22 -16.92 -4.15
C VAL A 16 -10.34 -17.45 -2.72
N ARG A 17 -9.41 -16.99 -1.87
CA ARG A 17 -9.69 -16.15 -0.68
C ARG A 17 -8.40 -15.55 -0.13
N HIS A 18 -8.27 -14.24 -0.28
CA HIS A 18 -7.25 -13.41 0.37
C HIS A 18 -7.70 -13.19 1.83
N PRO A 19 -6.83 -13.34 2.85
CA PRO A 19 -7.18 -12.96 4.20
C PRO A 19 -7.09 -11.43 4.39
N PRO A 20 -8.08 -10.78 5.01
CA PRO A 20 -8.01 -9.36 5.33
C PRO A 20 -7.13 -9.17 6.58
N TRP A 21 -6.00 -8.47 6.42
CA TRP A 21 -5.17 -8.05 7.56
C TRP A 21 -5.80 -6.81 8.19
N THR A 22 -6.58 -7.02 9.25
CA THR A 22 -6.93 -5.96 10.22
C THR A 22 -6.37 -6.33 11.58
N ARG A 23 -5.17 -5.83 11.89
CA ARG A 23 -4.59 -5.95 13.23
C ARG A 23 -5.00 -4.73 14.06
N LYS A 24 -6.12 -4.85 14.77
CA LYS A 24 -6.47 -3.94 15.88
C LYS A 24 -5.60 -4.29 17.08
N HIS A 25 -4.64 -3.44 17.43
CA HIS A 25 -3.97 -3.50 18.74
C HIS A 25 -4.88 -2.84 19.78
N ARG A 26 -5.60 -3.64 20.56
CA ARG A 26 -6.21 -3.21 21.83
C ARG A 26 -5.29 -3.67 22.96
N ALA A 27 -4.74 -2.72 23.70
CA ALA A 27 -3.93 -2.99 24.87
C ALA A 27 -4.80 -3.59 25.98
N SER A 28 -4.36 -4.73 26.53
CA SER A 28 -4.93 -5.37 27.72
C SER A 28 -4.10 -4.95 28.93
N LEU A 29 -4.71 -4.28 29.90
CA LEU A 29 -4.16 -4.04 31.25
C LEU A 29 -4.60 -5.15 32.21
N PRO A 30 -3.86 -5.40 33.30
CA PRO A 30 -3.86 -6.67 34.01
C PRO A 30 -4.99 -6.83 35.04
N ASN A 31 -5.33 -8.11 35.27
CA ASN A 31 -6.30 -8.59 36.25
C ASN A 31 -6.01 -8.11 37.68
N ALA A 32 -7.01 -7.51 38.32
CA ALA A 32 -7.12 -7.41 39.77
C ALA A 32 -8.42 -8.09 40.19
N ALA A 33 -8.28 -9.16 40.99
CA ALA A 33 -9.37 -9.90 41.61
C ALA A 33 -9.87 -9.14 42.84
N THR A 34 -11.19 -8.96 42.99
CA THR A 34 -11.88 -9.11 44.29
C THR A 34 -13.41 -9.08 44.15
N LEU A 35 -14.00 -10.23 44.50
CA LEU A 35 -15.21 -10.44 45.30
C LEU A 35 -16.38 -9.44 45.22
N SER A 36 -17.50 -9.92 44.66
CA SER A 36 -18.85 -9.41 44.82
C SER A 36 -19.34 -9.51 46.27
N PRO A 37 -20.33 -8.68 46.65
CA PRO A 37 -21.56 -9.24 47.17
C PRO A 37 -22.79 -8.73 46.43
N SER A 38 -23.65 -9.68 46.10
CA SER A 38 -25.02 -9.52 45.62
C SER A 38 -25.93 -8.86 46.67
N MET A 39 -26.82 -7.96 46.24
CA MET A 39 -28.22 -7.95 46.68
C MET A 39 -29.10 -7.28 45.61
N SER A 40 -30.12 -8.05 45.22
CA SER A 40 -31.21 -7.66 44.34
C SER A 40 -32.30 -6.95 45.14
N ALA A 41 -32.95 -5.94 44.56
CA ALA A 41 -34.41 -5.75 44.67
C ALA A 41 -34.88 -4.61 43.77
N SER A 42 -35.72 -4.99 42.82
CA SER A 42 -36.55 -4.16 41.94
C SER A 42 -37.43 -3.18 42.71
N PHE A 43 -37.76 -2.00 42.16
CA PHE A 43 -39.12 -1.45 42.24
C PHE A 43 -39.40 -0.41 41.12
N HIS A 44 -40.62 -0.57 40.61
CA HIS A 44 -41.44 0.10 39.60
C HIS A 44 -41.24 1.58 39.17
N SER A 45 -41.34 1.73 37.83
CA SER A 45 -42.02 2.74 36.99
C SER A 45 -42.77 3.92 37.64
N ASN A 46 -42.52 5.15 37.17
CA ASN A 46 -43.47 6.00 36.41
C ASN A 46 -42.89 7.39 36.06
N ASN A 47 -43.52 8.01 35.07
CA ASN A 47 -43.02 8.99 34.09
C ASN A 47 -43.21 10.49 34.55
N PRO A 48 -43.10 11.55 33.70
CA PRO A 48 -42.22 12.75 33.80
C PRO A 48 -43.04 14.06 34.10
N PRO A 49 -42.76 15.28 33.56
CA PRO A 49 -41.55 16.08 33.28
C PRO A 49 -41.54 17.44 34.04
N GLY A 50 -40.46 18.23 34.01
CA GLY A 50 -40.52 19.62 34.53
C GLY A 50 -39.24 20.43 34.43
N HIS A 51 -39.34 21.58 33.76
CA HIS A 51 -38.30 22.58 33.51
C HIS A 51 -37.94 23.46 34.74
N ASN A 52 -36.75 24.05 34.65
CA ASN A 52 -36.27 25.33 35.22
C ASN A 52 -35.52 25.36 36.57
N VAL A 53 -34.24 25.77 36.47
CA VAL A 53 -33.56 26.93 37.13
C VAL A 53 -34.22 27.40 38.44
N VAL A 54 -33.57 27.50 39.61
CA VAL A 54 -32.51 28.46 39.97
C VAL A 54 -31.71 28.01 41.21
N ASN A 55 -30.45 28.43 41.21
CA ASN A 55 -29.41 28.54 42.24
C ASN A 55 -29.88 29.04 43.63
N PHE A 56 -29.24 28.58 44.73
CA PHE A 56 -28.65 29.41 45.80
C PHE A 56 -28.00 28.59 46.93
N ARG A 57 -26.75 28.98 47.26
CA ARG A 57 -26.08 29.00 48.60
C ARG A 57 -25.85 27.66 49.33
N GLU A 58 -24.76 27.37 50.03
CA GLU A 58 -23.48 28.04 50.36
C GLU A 58 -22.68 27.02 51.22
N PHE A 59 -21.39 27.26 51.39
CA PHE A 59 -20.45 26.66 52.35
C PHE A 59 -19.84 25.28 52.07
N GLY A 60 -18.52 25.30 51.86
CA GLY A 60 -17.65 24.14 52.06
C GLY A 60 -16.29 24.27 51.40
N LYS A 61 -15.42 25.15 51.92
CA LYS A 61 -13.97 25.16 51.63
C LYS A 61 -13.39 23.76 51.82
N VAL A 62 -12.64 23.24 50.85
CA VAL A 62 -11.47 22.39 51.15
C VAL A 62 -10.34 22.71 50.18
N GLU A 63 -9.20 23.02 50.77
CA GLU A 63 -7.95 23.44 50.16
C GLU A 63 -7.26 22.35 49.36
N PHE A 64 -6.55 22.85 48.35
CA PHE A 64 -5.46 22.22 47.65
C PHE A 64 -4.47 21.53 48.60
N TYR A 65 -4.18 20.26 48.33
CA TYR A 65 -2.86 19.70 48.60
C TYR A 65 -2.28 19.13 47.31
N TYR A 66 -1.29 19.84 46.81
CA TYR A 66 -0.51 19.52 45.63
C TYR A 66 0.55 18.47 46.02
N THR A 67 0.33 17.19 45.70
CA THR A 67 1.40 16.20 45.79
C THR A 67 2.14 16.14 44.45
N LYS A 68 3.32 16.76 44.42
CA LYS A 68 4.31 16.64 43.35
C LYS A 68 4.72 15.18 43.18
N THR A 69 4.08 14.46 42.28
CA THR A 69 4.64 13.21 41.76
C THR A 69 5.63 13.59 40.67
N VAL A 70 6.91 13.53 41.01
CA VAL A 70 8.02 13.73 40.08
C VAL A 70 7.91 12.66 38.99
N PHE A 71 7.40 13.07 37.82
CA PHE A 71 7.37 12.25 36.62
C PHE A 71 8.81 12.10 36.14
N SER A 72 9.47 11.03 36.59
CA SER A 72 10.78 10.64 36.09
C SER A 72 10.63 10.31 34.60
N SER A 73 10.91 11.30 33.76
CA SER A 73 11.05 11.17 32.31
C SER A 73 12.07 10.08 32.01
N LYS A 74 11.59 8.84 31.87
CA LYS A 74 12.37 7.79 31.24
C LYS A 74 12.47 8.18 29.78
N SER A 75 13.59 8.83 29.44
CA SER A 75 14.09 8.94 28.08
C SER A 75 14.12 7.54 27.49
N CYS A 76 13.08 7.20 26.73
CA CYS A 76 13.06 5.98 25.93
C CYS A 76 13.94 6.26 24.72
N CYS A 77 15.23 5.99 24.88
CA CYS A 77 16.15 5.96 23.76
C CYS A 77 15.62 4.91 22.79
N THR A 78 15.10 5.32 21.62
CA THR A 78 14.73 4.40 20.54
C THR A 78 16.02 3.86 19.92
N SER A 79 16.68 2.95 20.63
CA SER A 79 17.79 2.16 20.12
C SER A 79 17.23 1.33 18.98
N GLN A 80 17.57 1.71 17.74
CA GLN A 80 17.20 0.96 16.55
C GLN A 80 17.75 -0.47 16.70
N ILE A 81 16.88 -1.44 16.97
CA ILE A 81 17.27 -2.85 17.10
C ILE A 81 17.81 -3.27 15.73
N LYS A 82 19.12 -3.48 15.63
CA LYS A 82 19.76 -3.94 14.40
C LYS A 82 19.46 -5.45 14.23
N PRO A 83 18.91 -5.88 13.08
CA PRO A 83 18.58 -7.27 12.87
C PRO A 83 19.85 -8.13 12.82
N HIS A 84 19.75 -9.38 13.28
CA HIS A 84 20.85 -10.35 13.23
C HIS A 84 20.58 -11.35 12.10
N CYS A 85 21.65 -11.84 11.46
CA CYS A 85 21.55 -12.87 10.45
C CYS A 85 20.92 -14.14 11.04
N TRP A 86 19.89 -14.67 10.38
CA TRP A 86 19.20 -15.86 10.86
C TRP A 86 20.10 -17.11 10.89
N ASN A 87 21.11 -17.15 10.02
CA ASN A 87 22.06 -18.26 9.89
C ASN A 87 23.26 -18.09 10.85
N CYS A 88 24.14 -17.10 10.60
CA CYS A 88 25.40 -16.96 11.35
C CYS A 88 25.33 -16.04 12.60
N LYS A 89 24.15 -15.50 12.92
CA LYS A 89 23.89 -14.64 14.09
C LYS A 89 24.71 -13.34 14.18
N ARG A 90 25.45 -12.96 13.14
CA ARG A 90 26.15 -11.67 13.08
C ARG A 90 25.18 -10.54 12.81
N LEU A 91 25.54 -9.34 13.27
CA LEU A 91 24.77 -8.12 13.07
C LEU A 91 24.68 -7.79 11.58
N LEU A 92 23.48 -7.44 11.11
CA LEU A 92 23.29 -6.86 9.78
C LEU A 92 23.43 -5.34 9.87
N GLU A 93 24.30 -4.76 9.04
CA GLU A 93 24.34 -3.31 8.84
C GLU A 93 23.06 -2.86 8.13
N LYS A 94 22.53 -1.68 8.48
CA LYS A 94 21.18 -1.25 8.05
C LYS A 94 21.07 -0.97 6.54
N THR A 95 19.83 -1.15 6.06
CA THR A 95 19.25 -0.96 4.72
C THR A 95 19.47 -2.12 3.73
N SER A 96 18.42 -2.93 3.56
CA SER A 96 18.14 -3.77 2.38
C SER A 96 19.29 -4.65 1.86
N THR A 97 20.01 -5.35 2.74
CA THR A 97 20.93 -6.41 2.31
C THR A 97 20.19 -7.72 2.11
N PHE A 98 19.96 -8.11 0.85
CA PHE A 98 19.37 -9.41 0.50
C PHE A 98 20.19 -10.62 0.98
N PHE A 99 21.50 -10.45 1.15
CA PHE A 99 22.43 -11.51 1.56
C PHE A 99 23.27 -11.08 2.76
N CYS A 100 23.60 -12.03 3.64
CA CYS A 100 24.51 -11.78 4.74
C CYS A 100 25.95 -11.62 4.22
N LYS A 101 26.62 -10.50 4.52
CA LYS A 101 28.02 -10.26 4.13
C LYS A 101 29.01 -11.31 4.67
N SER A 102 28.67 -11.97 5.79
CA SER A 102 29.56 -12.93 6.45
C SER A 102 29.40 -14.38 6.00
N CYS A 103 28.17 -14.85 5.78
CA CYS A 103 27.90 -16.25 5.43
C CYS A 103 27.15 -16.43 4.10
N GLN A 104 26.88 -15.34 3.39
CA GLN A 104 26.17 -15.30 2.10
C GLN A 104 24.76 -15.90 2.09
N ALA A 105 24.21 -16.28 3.25
CA ALA A 105 22.83 -16.74 3.35
C ALA A 105 21.87 -15.62 2.93
N ILE A 106 20.88 -15.96 2.11
CA ILE A 106 19.78 -15.04 1.76
C ILE A 106 19.01 -14.66 3.02
N GLN A 107 18.71 -13.37 3.20
CA GLN A 107 18.02 -12.83 4.37
C GLN A 107 16.51 -12.62 4.07
N PRO A 108 15.65 -12.71 5.10
CA PRO A 108 14.24 -12.40 4.94
C PRO A 108 14.04 -10.92 4.52
N PRO A 109 12.94 -10.60 3.82
CA PRO A 109 12.61 -9.21 3.48
C PRO A 109 12.41 -8.37 4.74
N GLU A 110 12.93 -7.14 4.73
CA GLU A 110 12.79 -6.19 5.83
C GLU A 110 11.40 -5.55 5.80
N GLU A 111 10.65 -5.69 6.90
CA GLU A 111 9.32 -5.11 7.05
C GLU A 111 9.38 -3.57 6.98
N GLY A 112 8.44 -2.95 6.26
CA GLY A 112 8.38 -1.49 6.11
C GLY A 112 9.39 -0.88 5.13
N THR A 113 10.16 -1.69 4.40
CA THR A 113 11.02 -1.19 3.31
C THR A 113 10.17 -0.72 2.14
N THR A 114 10.40 0.50 1.66
CA THR A 114 9.71 1.04 0.47
C THR A 114 10.23 0.40 -0.81
N TYR A 115 9.40 0.33 -1.86
CA TYR A 115 9.83 -0.20 -3.16
C TYR A 115 10.97 0.61 -3.76
N PHE A 116 11.01 1.92 -3.53
CA PHE A 116 12.13 2.79 -3.95
C PHE A 116 13.47 2.34 -3.33
N LYS A 117 13.48 1.95 -2.05
CA LYS A 117 14.68 1.41 -1.39
C LYS A 117 15.07 0.02 -1.89
N ILE A 118 14.10 -0.83 -2.24
CA ILE A 118 14.35 -2.16 -2.81
C ILE A 118 14.98 -2.02 -4.20
N MET A 119 14.41 -1.11 -5.00
CA MET A 119 14.81 -0.83 -6.37
C MET A 119 15.97 0.18 -6.49
N ASP A 120 16.57 0.57 -5.35
CA ASP A 120 17.74 1.45 -5.28
C ASP A 120 17.60 2.70 -6.17
N CYS A 121 16.47 3.39 -6.04
CA CYS A 121 16.15 4.58 -6.79
C CYS A 121 15.60 5.69 -5.88
N ASP A 122 15.67 6.92 -6.38
CA ASP A 122 15.20 8.10 -5.65
C ASP A 122 13.68 8.04 -5.44
N TYR A 123 13.22 8.64 -4.34
CA TYR A 123 11.80 8.83 -4.06
C TYR A 123 11.26 9.99 -4.91
N THR A 124 11.07 9.74 -6.21
CA THR A 124 10.53 10.70 -7.18
C THR A 124 9.47 10.05 -8.05
N PHE A 125 8.52 10.84 -8.52
CA PHE A 125 7.50 10.33 -9.45
C PHE A 125 8.09 10.12 -10.84
N THR A 126 8.97 11.01 -11.31
CA THR A 126 9.73 10.79 -12.54
C THR A 126 10.92 9.86 -12.27
N LEU A 127 10.91 8.66 -12.86
CA LEU A 127 11.97 7.65 -12.75
C LEU A 127 12.51 7.26 -14.12
N ASP A 128 13.81 6.96 -14.16
CA ASP A 128 14.47 6.31 -15.28
C ASP A 128 14.09 4.81 -15.32
N THR A 129 13.21 4.45 -16.26
CA THR A 129 12.72 3.08 -16.42
C THR A 129 13.80 2.11 -16.86
N HIS A 130 14.85 2.57 -17.54
CA HIS A 130 15.96 1.73 -17.97
C HIS A 130 16.86 1.36 -16.79
N LYS A 131 17.16 2.31 -15.90
CA LYS A 131 17.84 2.02 -14.62
C LYS A 131 17.01 1.07 -13.76
N LEU A 132 15.71 1.31 -13.66
CA LEU A 132 14.77 0.46 -12.92
C LEU A 132 14.79 -0.99 -13.45
N GLN A 133 14.72 -1.17 -14.77
CA GLN A 133 14.79 -2.48 -15.41
C GLN A 133 16.15 -3.15 -15.22
N THR A 134 17.24 -2.41 -15.33
CA THR A 134 18.60 -2.93 -15.10
C THR A 134 18.72 -3.47 -13.68
N ARG A 135 18.25 -2.71 -12.69
CA ARG A 135 18.25 -3.11 -11.29
C ARG A 135 17.37 -4.34 -11.04
N TYR A 136 16.17 -4.36 -11.62
CA TYR A 136 15.26 -5.50 -11.57
C TYR A 136 15.94 -6.79 -12.04
N LEU A 137 16.58 -6.75 -13.22
CA LEU A 137 17.29 -7.91 -13.78
C LEU A 137 18.47 -8.35 -12.90
N GLN A 138 19.23 -7.42 -12.32
CA GLN A 138 20.31 -7.75 -11.38
C GLN A 138 19.79 -8.47 -10.15
N LEU A 139 18.71 -7.97 -9.55
CA LEU A 139 18.08 -8.57 -8.38
C LEU A 139 17.54 -9.96 -8.70
N GLN A 140 16.75 -10.10 -9.77
CA GLN A 140 16.20 -11.38 -10.19
C GLN A 140 17.29 -12.42 -10.46
N ARG A 141 18.38 -12.07 -11.15
CA ARG A 141 19.51 -13.00 -11.37
C ARG A 141 20.09 -13.58 -10.08
N SER A 142 20.07 -12.82 -8.98
CA SER A 142 20.60 -13.28 -7.69
C SER A 142 19.55 -13.96 -6.80
N LEU A 143 18.28 -13.56 -6.91
CA LEU A 143 17.19 -13.96 -6.00
C LEU A 143 16.24 -15.01 -6.59
N HIS A 144 16.36 -15.35 -7.87
CA HIS A 144 15.44 -16.27 -8.53
C HIS A 144 15.39 -17.65 -7.83
N PRO A 145 14.19 -18.23 -7.59
CA PRO A 145 14.02 -19.52 -6.91
C PRO A 145 14.86 -20.66 -7.48
N ASP A 146 15.09 -20.68 -8.79
CA ASP A 146 15.89 -21.73 -9.46
C ASP A 146 17.31 -21.84 -8.89
N ASN A 147 17.91 -20.70 -8.49
CA ASN A 147 19.24 -20.66 -7.89
C ASN A 147 19.29 -21.31 -6.50
N PHE A 148 18.13 -21.50 -5.85
CA PHE A 148 18.00 -22.02 -4.50
C PHE A 148 17.36 -23.42 -4.46
N SER A 149 17.06 -24.02 -5.61
CA SER A 149 16.43 -25.36 -5.72
C SER A 149 17.16 -26.46 -4.91
N GLN A 150 18.48 -26.37 -4.79
CA GLN A 150 19.32 -27.30 -4.02
C GLN A 150 19.73 -26.77 -2.63
N LYS A 151 19.20 -25.62 -2.20
CA LYS A 151 19.49 -24.99 -0.90
C LYS A 151 18.51 -25.47 0.17
N SER A 152 18.71 -25.03 1.41
CA SER A 152 17.79 -25.36 2.51
C SER A 152 16.37 -24.85 2.24
N VAL A 153 15.35 -25.53 2.78
CA VAL A 153 13.94 -25.13 2.65
C VAL A 153 13.71 -23.67 3.09
N LYS A 154 14.44 -23.24 4.11
CA LYS A 154 14.38 -21.86 4.62
C LYS A 154 14.92 -20.85 3.61
N GLU A 155 16.03 -21.15 2.92
CA GLU A 155 16.58 -20.30 1.87
C GLU A 155 15.70 -20.28 0.62
N GLN A 156 15.12 -21.42 0.24
CA GLN A 156 14.13 -21.49 -0.84
C GLN A 156 12.95 -20.57 -0.58
N GLY A 157 12.36 -20.64 0.63
CA GLY A 157 11.25 -19.77 1.02
C GLY A 157 11.64 -18.28 1.05
N PHE A 158 12.85 -17.93 1.47
CA PHE A 158 13.30 -16.54 1.41
C PHE A 158 13.54 -16.05 -0.03
N SER A 159 14.08 -16.90 -0.91
CA SER A 159 14.26 -16.58 -2.32
C SER A 159 12.92 -16.32 -3.02
N GLU A 160 11.94 -17.18 -2.80
CA GLU A 160 10.59 -17.01 -3.34
C GLU A 160 9.96 -15.68 -2.88
N ASN A 161 9.99 -15.41 -1.57
CA ASN A 161 9.42 -14.18 -1.00
C ASN A 161 10.13 -12.92 -1.52
N GLN A 162 11.46 -12.93 -1.58
CA GLN A 162 12.24 -11.78 -2.06
C GLN A 162 12.04 -11.55 -3.56
N SER A 163 12.03 -12.62 -4.37
CA SER A 163 11.77 -12.53 -5.81
C SER A 163 10.36 -11.97 -6.08
N ALA A 164 9.35 -12.44 -5.36
CA ALA A 164 7.99 -11.92 -5.47
C ALA A 164 7.91 -10.43 -5.07
N LEU A 165 8.61 -10.04 -4.00
CA LEU A 165 8.67 -8.64 -3.55
C LEU A 165 9.34 -7.73 -4.59
N VAL A 166 10.46 -8.17 -5.18
CA VAL A 166 11.15 -7.45 -6.26
C VAL A 166 10.26 -7.32 -7.50
N ASN A 167 9.53 -8.37 -7.87
CA ASN A 167 8.56 -8.32 -8.96
C ASN A 167 7.48 -7.27 -8.68
N LYS A 168 6.90 -7.29 -7.48
CA LYS A 168 5.88 -6.32 -7.08
C LYS A 168 6.41 -4.89 -7.08
N ALA A 169 7.61 -4.67 -6.55
CA ALA A 169 8.26 -3.37 -6.55
C ALA A 169 8.50 -2.86 -7.98
N TYR A 170 9.03 -3.71 -8.85
CA TYR A 170 9.27 -3.38 -10.25
C TYR A 170 7.97 -3.06 -10.99
N THR A 171 6.95 -3.92 -10.93
CA THR A 171 5.68 -3.69 -11.65
C THR A 171 4.95 -2.45 -11.15
N THR A 172 5.00 -2.18 -9.84
CA THR A 172 4.39 -0.99 -9.23
C THR A 172 5.12 0.27 -9.67
N LEU A 173 6.45 0.29 -9.59
CA LEU A 173 7.24 1.47 -9.96
C LEU A 173 7.37 1.65 -11.47
N LEU A 174 7.13 0.64 -12.30
CA LEU A 174 7.31 0.76 -13.75
C LEU A 174 6.28 1.69 -14.40
N LYS A 175 4.99 1.54 -14.06
CA LYS A 175 3.91 2.35 -14.66
C LYS A 175 3.67 3.62 -13.84
N PRO A 176 3.51 4.81 -14.47
CA PRO A 176 3.27 6.07 -13.76
C PRO A 176 2.06 6.02 -12.83
N LEU A 177 0.93 5.45 -13.28
CA LEU A 177 -0.28 5.35 -12.48
C LEU A 177 -0.06 4.57 -11.17
N SER A 178 0.46 3.33 -11.26
CA SER A 178 0.71 2.51 -10.07
C SER A 178 1.79 3.11 -9.17
N ARG A 179 2.78 3.78 -9.74
CA ARG A 179 3.83 4.49 -8.99
C ARG A 179 3.24 5.62 -8.16
N GLY A 180 2.39 6.46 -8.76
CA GLY A 180 1.74 7.58 -8.07
C GLY A 180 0.79 7.12 -6.97
N LEU A 181 -0.01 6.09 -7.23
CA LEU A 181 -0.87 5.47 -6.22
C LEU A 181 -0.07 4.95 -5.03
N TYR A 182 1.06 4.30 -5.28
CA TYR A 182 1.95 3.82 -4.24
C TYR A 182 2.60 4.96 -3.43
N MET A 183 3.00 6.06 -4.10
CA MET A 183 3.52 7.23 -3.39
C MET A 183 2.46 7.84 -2.46
N LEU A 184 1.20 7.96 -2.92
CA LEU A 184 0.11 8.42 -2.07
C LEU A 184 -0.20 7.48 -0.90
N GLU A 185 -0.08 6.17 -1.10
CA GLU A 185 -0.21 5.18 -0.02
C GLU A 185 0.86 5.38 1.06
N LEU A 186 2.11 5.65 0.65
CA LEU A 186 3.22 5.94 1.57
C LEU A 186 2.99 7.22 2.38
N GLU A 187 2.30 8.21 1.81
CA GLU A 187 1.91 9.46 2.48
C GLU A 187 0.61 9.32 3.30
N GLY A 188 -0.02 8.14 3.31
CA GLY A 188 -1.23 7.88 4.09
C GLY A 188 -2.52 8.45 3.48
N VAL A 189 -2.51 8.83 2.20
CA VAL A 189 -3.68 9.35 1.46
C VAL A 189 -4.00 8.43 0.27
N PRO A 190 -4.31 7.14 0.50
CA PRO A 190 -4.59 6.21 -0.59
C PRO A 190 -5.79 6.67 -1.42
N LEU A 191 -5.76 6.34 -2.70
CA LEU A 191 -6.90 6.54 -3.58
C LEU A 191 -7.91 5.42 -3.30
N GLU A 192 -9.01 5.74 -2.64
CA GLU A 192 -10.08 4.76 -2.39
C GLU A 192 -10.81 4.40 -3.69
N GLU A 193 -11.00 3.11 -3.94
CA GLU A 193 -11.81 2.64 -5.07
C GLU A 193 -13.28 3.07 -4.87
N GLY A 194 -13.82 3.84 -5.82
CA GLY A 194 -15.23 4.24 -5.83
C GLY A 194 -15.54 5.60 -5.20
N THR A 195 -14.53 6.37 -4.72
CA THR A 195 -14.72 7.80 -4.37
C THR A 195 -14.50 8.73 -5.57
N ASP A 196 -14.76 8.24 -6.79
CA ASP A 196 -14.74 9.01 -8.05
C ASP A 196 -15.83 10.11 -8.10
N SER A 197 -16.58 10.34 -7.00
CA SER A 197 -17.70 11.26 -6.85
C SER A 197 -17.36 12.76 -6.92
N HIS A 198 -16.11 13.10 -7.23
CA HIS A 198 -15.65 14.49 -7.42
C HIS A 198 -14.94 14.71 -8.77
N ALA A 199 -15.21 13.86 -9.76
CA ALA A 199 -14.78 14.13 -11.12
C ALA A 199 -15.40 15.45 -11.61
N ASP A 200 -14.53 16.36 -12.04
CA ASP A 200 -14.89 17.65 -12.59
C ASP A 200 -15.83 17.51 -13.81
N SER A 201 -16.84 18.37 -13.91
CA SER A 201 -17.87 18.26 -14.95
C SER A 201 -17.26 18.32 -16.36
N ASP A 202 -16.27 19.19 -16.54
CA ASP A 202 -15.58 19.35 -17.82
C ASP A 202 -14.80 18.09 -18.19
N PHE A 203 -14.18 17.45 -17.21
CA PHE A 203 -13.47 16.19 -17.41
C PHE A 203 -14.41 15.02 -17.75
N LEU A 204 -15.59 14.96 -17.14
CA LEU A 204 -16.58 13.93 -17.44
C LEU A 204 -17.11 14.07 -18.87
N LEU A 205 -17.38 15.29 -19.32
CA LEU A 205 -17.79 15.56 -20.70
C LEU A 205 -16.69 15.11 -21.68
N GLU A 206 -15.45 15.50 -21.43
CA GLU A 206 -14.31 15.09 -22.25
C GLU A 206 -14.15 13.56 -22.30
N LEU A 207 -14.36 12.88 -21.17
CA LEU A 207 -14.31 11.42 -21.11
C LEU A 207 -15.41 10.79 -21.97
N MET A 208 -16.63 11.35 -21.97
CA MET A 208 -17.73 10.89 -22.81
C MET A 208 -17.39 11.07 -24.30
N GLU A 209 -16.94 12.25 -24.71
CA GLU A 209 -16.56 12.56 -26.09
C GLU A 209 -15.47 11.63 -26.62
N VAL A 210 -14.45 11.34 -25.79
CA VAL A 210 -13.37 10.43 -26.18
C VAL A 210 -13.86 8.98 -26.31
N ASN A 211 -14.77 8.52 -25.45
CA ASN A 211 -15.33 7.17 -25.58
C ASN A 211 -16.22 7.06 -26.82
N GLU A 212 -17.06 8.06 -27.11
CA GLU A 212 -17.90 8.08 -28.31
C GLU A 212 -17.05 8.07 -29.57
N ALA A 213 -16.03 8.93 -29.66
CA ALA A 213 -15.09 8.94 -30.78
C ALA A 213 -14.35 7.60 -30.94
N LEU A 214 -14.01 6.94 -29.81
CA LEU A 214 -13.38 5.62 -29.84
C LEU A 214 -14.34 4.54 -30.33
N ASP A 215 -15.61 4.57 -29.94
CA ASP A 215 -16.62 3.62 -30.37
C ASP A 215 -16.93 3.79 -31.88
N GLU A 216 -17.05 5.03 -32.35
CA GLU A 216 -17.29 5.38 -33.74
C GLU A 216 -16.12 5.07 -34.69
N ALA A 217 -14.88 5.06 -34.20
CA ALA A 217 -13.70 4.79 -35.02
C ALA A 217 -13.83 3.45 -35.77
N GLN A 218 -13.90 3.47 -37.10
CA GLN A 218 -14.06 2.27 -37.93
C GLN A 218 -12.72 1.75 -38.45
N THR A 219 -11.69 2.59 -38.41
CA THR A 219 -10.36 2.28 -38.96
C THR A 219 -9.29 2.23 -37.87
N PRO A 220 -8.23 1.42 -38.05
CA PRO A 220 -7.10 1.42 -37.13
C PRO A 220 -6.39 2.78 -37.10
N GLU A 221 -6.41 3.54 -38.19
CA GLU A 221 -5.85 4.89 -38.25
C GLU A 221 -6.59 5.88 -37.34
N GLU A 222 -7.92 5.82 -37.28
CA GLU A 222 -8.74 6.65 -36.38
C GLU A 222 -8.48 6.30 -34.91
N ALA A 223 -8.50 5.00 -34.57
CA ALA A 223 -8.20 4.54 -33.22
C ALA A 223 -6.76 4.91 -32.79
N SER A 224 -5.79 4.84 -33.72
CA SER A 224 -4.41 5.26 -33.47
C SER A 224 -4.28 6.75 -33.18
N LYS A 225 -5.02 7.62 -33.89
CA LYS A 225 -5.05 9.07 -33.60
C LYS A 225 -5.58 9.36 -32.19
N ILE A 226 -6.64 8.67 -31.78
CA ILE A 226 -7.18 8.78 -30.41
C ILE A 226 -6.11 8.34 -29.40
N GLY A 227 -5.45 7.21 -29.65
CA GLY A 227 -4.35 6.73 -28.81
C GLY A 227 -3.19 7.73 -28.68
N GLN A 228 -2.82 8.42 -29.76
CA GLN A 228 -1.79 9.47 -29.73
C GLN A 228 -2.22 10.68 -28.90
N CYS A 229 -3.48 11.11 -29.04
CA CYS A 229 -4.06 12.18 -28.22
C CYS A 229 -4.02 11.82 -26.72
N MET A 230 -4.41 10.58 -26.37
CA MET A 230 -4.38 10.10 -24.99
C MET A 230 -2.95 10.05 -24.43
N LYS A 231 -1.97 9.63 -25.23
CA LYS A 231 -0.56 9.64 -24.82
C LYS A 231 -0.06 11.05 -24.50
N GLY A 232 -0.46 12.05 -25.29
CA GLY A 232 -0.17 13.46 -25.00
C GLY A 232 -0.73 13.89 -23.65
N LYS A 233 -2.04 13.66 -23.41
CA LYS A 233 -2.69 14.00 -22.14
C LYS A 233 -2.08 13.28 -20.94
N LEU A 234 -1.68 12.01 -21.10
CA LEU A 234 -0.99 11.25 -20.06
C LEU A 234 0.41 11.81 -19.75
N ALA A 235 1.14 12.30 -20.75
CA ALA A 235 2.42 12.97 -20.55
C ALA A 235 2.25 14.28 -19.76
N ASP A 236 1.28 15.11 -20.13
CA ASP A 236 0.97 16.36 -19.43
C ASP A 236 0.53 16.12 -17.98
N LEU A 237 -0.29 15.10 -17.74
CA LEU A 237 -0.67 14.69 -16.39
C LEU A 237 0.52 14.18 -15.58
N THR A 238 1.46 13.47 -16.21
CA THR A 238 2.66 12.97 -15.55
C THR A 238 3.49 14.13 -14.99
N GLU A 239 3.69 15.19 -15.78
CA GLU A 239 4.40 16.40 -15.33
C GLU A 239 3.65 17.13 -14.20
N GLN A 240 2.32 17.29 -14.32
CA GLN A 240 1.50 17.92 -13.29
C GLN A 240 1.51 17.14 -11.96
N ILE A 241 1.44 15.81 -12.03
CA ILE A 241 1.50 14.94 -10.84
C ILE A 241 2.87 15.05 -10.19
N ASP A 242 3.95 15.01 -10.97
CA ASP A 242 5.31 15.18 -10.47
C ASP A 242 5.46 16.52 -9.73
N ALA A 243 4.99 17.61 -10.33
CA ALA A 243 5.02 18.94 -9.71
C ALA A 243 4.17 19.02 -8.44
N ALA A 244 2.97 18.45 -8.43
CA ALA A 244 2.09 18.43 -7.26
C ALA A 244 2.70 17.64 -6.09
N LEU A 245 3.29 16.46 -6.37
CA LEU A 245 3.96 15.64 -5.38
C LEU A 245 5.21 16.35 -4.81
N HIS A 246 6.01 17.02 -5.65
CA HIS A 246 7.16 17.81 -5.19
C HIS A 246 6.77 18.96 -4.26
N LYS A 247 5.59 19.57 -4.47
CA LYS A 247 5.05 20.64 -3.62
C LYS A 247 4.33 20.12 -2.36
N GLY A 248 4.13 18.81 -2.23
CA GLY A 248 3.35 18.21 -1.14
C GLY A 248 1.83 18.41 -1.27
N GLU A 249 1.33 18.76 -2.45
CA GLU A 249 -0.10 18.98 -2.73
C GLU A 249 -0.82 17.65 -2.97
N LEU A 250 -0.89 16.79 -1.94
CA LEU A 250 -1.35 15.40 -2.06
C LEU A 250 -2.80 15.27 -2.59
N HIS A 251 -3.68 16.20 -2.23
CA HIS A 251 -5.06 16.22 -2.74
C HIS A 251 -5.12 16.54 -4.25
N ALA A 252 -4.28 17.46 -4.73
CA ALA A 252 -4.18 17.77 -6.14
C ALA A 252 -3.58 16.58 -6.91
N ALA A 253 -2.51 15.98 -6.39
CA ALA A 253 -1.92 14.76 -6.96
C ALA A 253 -2.93 13.60 -7.03
N ARG A 254 -3.77 13.42 -6.00
CA ARG A 254 -4.87 12.43 -6.01
C ARG A 254 -5.87 12.71 -7.12
N ALA A 255 -6.33 13.95 -7.27
CA ALA A 255 -7.28 14.31 -8.34
C ALA A 255 -6.68 14.08 -9.74
N LEU A 256 -5.41 14.42 -9.95
CA LEU A 256 -4.71 14.18 -11.21
C LEU A 256 -4.51 12.68 -11.49
N LEU A 257 -4.21 11.87 -10.47
CA LEU A 257 -4.11 10.41 -10.59
C LEU A 257 -5.46 9.77 -10.92
N THR A 258 -6.57 10.30 -10.39
CA THR A 258 -7.92 9.88 -10.81
C THR A 258 -8.12 10.13 -12.29
N LYS A 259 -7.76 11.31 -12.82
CA LYS A 259 -7.84 11.59 -14.27
C LYS A 259 -6.95 10.63 -15.08
N MET A 260 -5.71 10.42 -14.64
CA MET A 260 -4.76 9.50 -15.28
C MET A 260 -5.30 8.06 -15.36
N LYS A 261 -6.01 7.59 -14.33
CA LYS A 261 -6.65 6.26 -14.30
C LYS A 261 -7.63 6.09 -15.48
N TYR A 262 -8.51 7.06 -15.70
CA TYR A 262 -9.49 6.98 -16.80
C TYR A 262 -8.82 7.01 -18.18
N TYR A 263 -7.85 7.90 -18.42
CA TYR A 263 -7.15 7.92 -19.70
C TYR A 263 -6.32 6.66 -19.94
N THR A 264 -5.75 6.06 -18.88
CA THR A 264 -5.06 4.77 -18.99
C THR A 264 -6.03 3.66 -19.44
N ASN A 265 -7.25 3.63 -18.89
CA ASN A 265 -8.28 2.68 -19.32
C ASN A 265 -8.69 2.89 -20.79
N ILE A 266 -8.77 4.14 -21.25
CA ILE A 266 -9.03 4.43 -22.68
C ILE A 266 -7.86 3.95 -23.54
N GLU A 267 -6.61 4.17 -23.12
CA GLU A 267 -5.43 3.68 -23.86
C GLU A 267 -5.43 2.14 -23.99
N GLU A 268 -5.91 1.43 -22.96
CA GLU A 268 -6.10 -0.03 -23.01
C GLU A 268 -7.18 -0.42 -24.03
N LYS A 269 -8.35 0.23 -24.02
CA LYS A 269 -9.40 0.00 -25.03
C LYS A 269 -8.92 0.30 -26.46
N VAL A 270 -8.12 1.34 -26.65
CA VAL A 270 -7.51 1.65 -27.95
C VAL A 270 -6.60 0.52 -28.40
N LYS A 271 -5.75 -0.01 -27.51
CA LYS A 271 -4.87 -1.16 -27.82
C LYS A 271 -5.67 -2.40 -28.20
N GLU A 272 -6.77 -2.67 -27.52
CA GLU A 272 -7.69 -3.78 -27.85
C GLU A 272 -8.30 -3.62 -29.25
N LYS A 273 -8.71 -2.40 -29.63
CA LYS A 273 -9.28 -2.13 -30.96
C LYS A 273 -8.26 -2.21 -32.10
N LEU A 274 -6.98 -2.03 -31.79
CA LEU A 274 -5.86 -2.11 -32.74
C LEU A 274 -5.24 -3.50 -32.85
N SER A 275 -5.60 -4.44 -31.97
CA SER A 275 -5.08 -5.82 -31.93
C SER A 275 -5.87 -6.74 -32.83
#